data_AF-U4U7Q4-F1
#
_entry.id   AF-U4U7Q4-F1
#
_cell.length_a   1.000
_cell.length_b   1.000
_cell.length_c   1.000
_cell.angle_alpha   90.00
_cell.angle_beta   90.00
_cell.angle_gamma   90.00
#
_symmetry.space_group_name_H-M   'P 1'
#
loop_
_entity.id
_entity.type
_entity.pdbx_description
1 polymer ?
#
loop_
_entity_poly.entity_id
_entity_poly.type
_entity_poly.pdbx_seq_one_letter_code
_entity_poly.pdbx_strand_id
1 'polypeptide(L)' 'MGLSDQPTCRGCKLEDETTLHVMCHCTSYATGRRRLLGGDEIPPDQIMQTSLKILLEFIECTE' A
#
# COMPACT_ATOMS: atom_id res chain seq x y z
N MET A 1 -3.02 13.67 -27.24
CA MET A 1 -3.16 12.27 -26.79
C MET A 1 -2.93 12.30 -25.29
N GLY A 2 -3.99 12.03 -24.52
CA GLY A 2 -4.03 12.24 -23.07
C GLY A 2 -3.09 11.29 -22.33
N LEU A 3 -2.31 11.85 -21.42
CA LEU A 3 -1.35 11.14 -20.58
C LEU A 3 -2.09 10.43 -19.43
N SER A 4 -1.59 9.25 -19.10
CA SER A 4 -1.88 8.44 -17.91
C SER A 4 -3.16 7.60 -17.96
N ASP A 5 -3.09 6.49 -18.69
CA ASP A 5 -3.73 5.25 -18.26
C ASP A 5 -3.20 4.97 -16.84
N GLN A 6 -4.08 4.85 -15.86
CA GLN A 6 -3.72 4.70 -14.45
C GLN A 6 -2.63 3.60 -14.30
N PRO A 7 -1.52 3.88 -13.61
CA PRO A 7 -0.46 2.89 -13.48
C PRO A 7 -1.03 1.70 -12.71
N THR A 8 -1.03 0.53 -13.34
CA THR A 8 -1.31 -0.72 -12.63
C THR A 8 -0.29 -0.87 -11.51
N CYS A 9 -0.73 -1.31 -10.33
CA CYS A 9 0.11 -1.52 -9.16
C CYS A 9 1.39 -2.29 -9.52
N ARG A 10 2.54 -1.72 -9.21
CA ARG A 10 3.85 -2.31 -9.52
C ARG A 10 4.04 -3.66 -8.83
N GLY A 11 3.45 -3.80 -7.64
CA GLY A 11 3.45 -5.00 -6.83
C GLY A 11 2.60 -6.12 -7.43
N CYS A 12 1.28 -5.94 -7.52
CA CYS A 12 0.38 -7.02 -7.94
C CYS A 12 0.16 -7.09 -9.46
N LYS A 13 0.32 -5.96 -10.17
CA LYS A 13 0.07 -5.80 -11.61
C LYS A 13 -1.34 -6.19 -12.07
N LEU A 14 -2.30 -6.19 -11.15
CA LEU A 14 -3.69 -6.59 -11.39
C LEU A 14 -4.68 -5.45 -11.22
N GLU A 15 -4.44 -4.58 -10.25
CA GLU A 15 -5.33 -3.45 -9.92
C GLU A 15 -4.59 -2.11 -10.09
N ASP A 16 -5.34 -1.01 -10.12
CA ASP A 16 -4.77 0.33 -10.15
C ASP A 16 -3.90 0.62 -8.91
N GLU A 17 -2.75 1.25 -9.13
CA GLU A 17 -1.86 1.70 -8.07
C GLU A 17 -2.47 2.87 -7.31
N THR A 18 -3.31 2.56 -6.33
CA THR A 18 -3.85 3.55 -5.40
C THR A 18 -3.22 3.38 -4.03
N THR A 19 -3.14 4.47 -3.27
CA THR A 19 -2.66 4.42 -1.88
C THR A 19 -3.49 3.44 -1.06
N LEU A 20 -4.82 3.40 -1.23
CA LEU A 20 -5.68 2.43 -0.55
C LEU A 20 -5.35 0.99 -0.96
N HIS A 21 -5.15 0.72 -2.25
CA HIS A 21 -4.74 -0.62 -2.68
C HIS A 21 -3.42 -1.02 -2.03
N VAL A 22 -2.36 -0.21 -2.17
CA VAL A 22 -1.02 -0.51 -1.64
C VAL A 22 -1.04 -0.68 -0.10
N MET A 23 -1.70 0.24 0.59
CA MET A 23 -1.67 0.33 2.05
C MET A 23 -2.68 -0.60 2.76
N CYS A 24 -3.77 -0.99 2.11
CA CYS A 24 -4.84 -1.76 2.77
C CYS A 24 -4.98 -3.21 2.26
N HIS A 25 -4.88 -3.43 0.94
CA HIS A 25 -5.37 -4.69 0.33
C HIS A 25 -4.40 -5.39 -0.64
N CYS A 26 -3.35 -4.73 -1.10
CA CYS A 26 -2.45 -5.28 -2.12
C CYS A 26 -1.73 -6.52 -1.60
N THR A 27 -1.95 -7.68 -2.22
CA THR A 27 -1.37 -8.95 -1.79
C THR A 27 0.16 -8.95 -1.84
N SER A 28 0.75 -8.28 -2.83
CA SER A 28 2.22 -8.17 -2.97
C SER A 28 2.88 -7.43 -1.80
N TYR A 29 2.16 -6.53 -1.13
CA TYR A 29 2.66 -5.78 0.03
C TYR A 29 2.15 -6.33 1.37
N ALA A 30 1.40 -7.44 1.39
CA ALA A 30 0.84 -8.02 2.60
C ALA A 30 1.92 -8.37 3.64
N THR A 31 3.07 -8.89 3.20
CA THR A 31 4.22 -9.17 4.10
C THR A 31 4.77 -7.90 4.74
N GLY A 32 4.88 -6.81 3.99
CA GLY A 32 5.34 -5.51 4.49
C GLY A 32 4.36 -4.94 5.52
N ARG A 33 3.05 -5.03 5.23
CA ARG A 33 2.01 -4.61 6.17
C ARG A 33 1.98 -5.47 7.42
N ARG A 34 2.10 -6.79 7.31
CA ARG A 34 2.15 -7.67 8.48
C ARG A 34 3.33 -7.32 9.38
N ARG A 35 4.49 -7.00 8.77
CA ARG A 35 5.72 -6.66 9.50
C ARG A 35 5.66 -5.29 10.17
N LEU A 36 5.12 -4.27 9.49
CA LEU A 36 5.18 -2.87 9.92
C LEU A 36 3.88 -2.36 10.53
N LEU A 37 2.74 -2.75 9.95
CA LEU A 37 1.39 -2.35 10.35
C LEU A 37 0.68 -3.41 11.22
N GLY A 38 1.23 -4.62 11.33
CA GLY A 38 0.71 -5.68 12.21
C GLY A 38 -0.43 -6.51 11.62
N GLY A 39 -0.70 -6.41 10.33
CA GLY A 39 -1.74 -7.19 9.66
C GLY A 39 -1.55 -7.30 8.14
N ASP A 40 -2.09 -8.35 7.53
CA ASP A 40 -2.07 -8.52 6.08
C ASP A 40 -3.03 -7.58 5.38
N GLU A 41 -4.18 -7.29 5.98
CA GLU A 41 -5.14 -6.31 5.50
C GLU A 41 -5.42 -5.33 6.64
N ILE A 42 -5.24 -4.05 6.36
CA ILE A 42 -5.38 -2.98 7.35
C ILE A 42 -6.52 -2.08 6.89
N PRO A 43 -7.60 -1.89 7.67
CA PRO A 43 -8.64 -0.94 7.32
C PRO A 43 -8.09 0.50 7.36
N PRO A 44 -8.62 1.40 6.51
CA PRO A 44 -8.11 2.77 6.40
C PRO A 44 -8.16 3.53 7.74
N ASP A 45 -9.16 3.30 8.59
CA ASP A 45 -9.25 3.88 9.94
C ASP A 45 -8.05 3.53 10.83
N GLN A 46 -7.49 2.33 10.67
CA GLN A 46 -6.32 1.89 11.41
C GLN A 46 -5.03 2.50 10.83
N ILE A 47 -4.97 2.71 9.51
CA ILE A 47 -3.88 3.44 8.87
C ILE A 47 -3.84 4.89 9.35
N MET A 48 -4.99 5.54 9.46
CA MET A 48 -5.09 6.91 10.00
C MET A 48 -4.64 7.01 11.47
N GLN A 49 -4.78 5.93 12.24
CA GLN A 49 -4.29 5.84 13.63
C GLN A 49 -2.83 5.40 13.73
N THR A 50 -2.23 4.96 12.63
CA THR A 50 -0.85 4.50 12.60
C THR A 50 0.10 5.69 12.62
N SER A 51 1.22 5.54 13.33
CA SER A 51 2.25 6.58 13.36
C SER A 51 2.82 6.85 11.96
N LEU A 52 2.93 8.12 11.56
CA LEU A 52 3.51 8.54 10.29
C LEU A 52 4.89 7.91 10.01
N LYS A 53 5.70 7.70 11.07
CA LYS A 53 7.00 7.04 10.95
C LYS A 53 6.90 5.63 10.35
N ILE A 54 5.91 4.84 10.80
CA ILE A 54 5.69 3.48 10.31
C ILE A 54 5.17 3.51 8.88
N LEU A 55 4.30 4.48 8.55
CA LEU A 55 3.79 4.65 7.19
C LEU A 55 4.89 5.01 6.20
N LEU A 56 5.82 5.90 6.59
CA LEU A 56 6.99 6.24 5.80
C LEU A 56 7.91 5.05 5.60
N GLU A 57 8.22 4.32 6.68
CA GLU A 57 9.07 3.13 6.61
C GLU A 57 8.47 2.04 5.69
N PHE A 58 7.14 1.91 5.67
CA PHE A 58 6.46 1.04 4.74
C PHE A 58 6.61 1.52 3.30
N ILE A 59 6.38 2.81 3.02
CA ILE A 59 6.52 3.37 1.66
C ILE A 59 7.95 3.17 1.14
N GLU A 60 8.97 3.47 1.95
CA GLU A 60 10.38 3.28 1.59
C GLU A 60 10.72 1.80 1.31
N CYS A 61 10.03 0.84 1.94
CA CYS A 61 10.19 -0.59 1.65
C CYS A 61 9.44 -1.06 0.40
N THR A 62 8.54 -0.23 -0.15
CA THR A 62 7.71 -0.56 -1.33
C THR A 62 8.22 0.03 -2.65
N GLU A 63 9.22 0.91 -2.61
CA GLU A 63 9.87 1.54 -3.78
C GLU A 63 10.89 0.64 -4.51
#